data_AF-A0A7S1YW18-F1
#
_entry.id   AF-A0A7S1YW18-F1
#
_cell.length_a   1.000
_cell.length_b   1.000
_cell.length_c   1.000
_cell.angle_alpha   90.00
_cell.angle_beta   90.00
_cell.angle_gamma   90.00
#
_symmetry.space_group_name_H-M   'P 1'
#
loop_
_entity.id
_entity.type
_entity.pdbx_description
1 polymer ?
#
loop_
_entity_poly.entity_id
_entity_poly.type
_entity_poly.pdbx_seq_one_letter_code
_entity_poly.pdbx_strand_id
1 'polypeptide(L)'
;VGATKVAVSTAADPSSGTAERPPLVDEGIPVDVVSSSGPDATWPVNNSLFEGEMCLLLRDHPGCDYGFDGEDDVFWEVQLQGRFKRRLRGPLYLSIELPQETEFDVSWPVRGLINACLGFIRSWGYKWVHMSFGGKGEVPHMAIPAFQALDRVLITDESETPPKLGRPVKETNEETLRRKNFQFQHEIDPSLTYTL
;
A
#
# COMPACT_ATOMS: atom_id res chain seq x y z
N VAL A 1 -17.72 8.87 10.03
CA VAL A 1 -17.35 7.61 9.36
C VAL A 1 -16.63 8.01 8.09
N GLY A 2 -15.30 7.99 8.10
CA GLY A 2 -14.48 8.43 6.97
C GLY A 2 -13.98 7.22 6.20
N ALA A 3 -14.17 7.20 4.89
CA ALA A 3 -13.61 6.19 4.00
C ALA A 3 -12.12 6.47 3.75
N THR A 4 -11.22 5.63 4.22
CA THR A 4 -9.79 5.75 3.89
C THR A 4 -9.57 5.16 2.50
N LYS A 5 -8.96 5.91 1.57
CA LYS A 5 -8.60 5.36 0.26
C LYS A 5 -7.20 4.75 0.33
N VAL A 6 -7.06 3.54 -0.21
CA VAL A 6 -5.75 2.91 -0.42
C VAL A 6 -5.42 3.03 -1.90
N ALA A 7 -4.43 3.84 -2.24
CA ALA A 7 -4.03 4.05 -3.63
C ALA A 7 -2.75 3.29 -3.96
N VAL A 8 -2.77 2.64 -5.12
CA VAL A 8 -1.59 2.06 -5.74
C VAL A 8 -1.22 2.94 -6.92
N SER A 9 -0.07 3.61 -6.88
CA SER A 9 0.37 4.52 -7.94
C SER A 9 1.81 4.25 -8.35
N THR A 10 2.16 4.69 -9.56
CA THR A 10 3.53 4.60 -10.10
C THR A 10 4.10 5.99 -10.33
N ALA A 11 5.34 6.24 -9.91
CA ALA A 11 6.04 7.47 -10.28
C ALA A 11 6.74 7.33 -11.64
N ALA A 12 6.68 8.37 -12.47
CA ALA A 12 7.41 8.45 -13.74
C ALA A 12 8.93 8.60 -13.53
N ASP A 13 9.71 8.10 -14.49
CA ASP A 13 11.18 8.07 -14.51
C ASP A 13 11.80 9.49 -14.43
N PRO A 14 12.69 9.78 -13.46
CA PRO A 14 13.32 11.08 -13.30
C PRO A 14 14.41 11.40 -14.35
N SER A 15 14.72 10.49 -15.28
CA SER A 15 15.80 10.69 -16.26
C SER A 15 15.42 11.47 -17.53
N SER A 16 14.14 11.79 -17.75
CA SER A 16 13.73 12.60 -18.90
C SER A 16 13.76 14.10 -18.57
N GLY A 17 14.83 14.77 -19.02
CA GLY A 17 14.94 16.22 -18.99
C GLY A 17 13.80 16.87 -19.77
N THR A 18 13.17 17.88 -19.17
CA THR A 18 12.22 18.81 -19.81
C THR A 18 11.04 18.14 -20.53
N ALA A 19 10.11 17.59 -19.76
CA ALA A 19 8.71 17.48 -20.15
C ALA A 19 7.85 17.67 -18.90
N GLU A 20 6.71 18.35 -19.03
CA GLU A 20 5.74 18.54 -17.97
C GLU A 20 5.55 17.25 -17.17
N ARG A 21 5.55 17.33 -15.83
CA ARG A 21 5.21 16.19 -14.96
C ARG A 21 3.89 15.62 -15.49
N PRO A 22 3.84 14.37 -16.00
CA PRO A 22 2.57 13.75 -16.27
C PRO A 22 1.81 13.69 -14.93
N PRO A 23 0.50 13.98 -14.92
CA PRO A 23 -0.28 13.91 -13.68
C PRO A 23 -0.09 12.52 -13.08
N LEU A 24 0.17 12.47 -11.76
CA LEU A 24 0.01 11.23 -11.01
C LEU A 24 -1.38 10.72 -11.34
N VAL A 25 -1.47 9.48 -11.82
CA VAL A 25 -2.76 8.85 -12.06
C VAL A 25 -3.34 8.56 -10.68
N ASP A 26 -4.13 9.51 -10.19
CA ASP A 26 -4.85 9.49 -8.92
C ASP A 26 -6.01 8.50 -9.04
N GLU A 27 -5.69 7.23 -8.88
CA GLU A 27 -6.65 6.13 -8.89
C GLU A 27 -6.57 5.33 -7.58
N GLY A 28 -6.82 6.05 -6.48
CA GLY A 28 -7.08 5.44 -5.19
C GLY A 28 -8.23 4.45 -5.24
N ILE A 29 -8.10 3.33 -4.55
CA ILE A 29 -9.19 2.39 -4.31
C ILE A 29 -9.98 2.98 -3.13
N PRO A 30 -11.22 3.48 -3.36
CA PRO A 30 -12.09 3.78 -2.25
C PRO A 30 -12.47 2.47 -1.57
N VAL A 31 -11.84 2.21 -0.42
CA VAL A 31 -12.29 1.15 0.47
C VAL A 31 -13.35 1.77 1.36
N ASP A 32 -14.60 1.65 0.94
CA ASP A 32 -15.71 1.77 1.88
C ASP A 32 -15.61 0.57 2.83
N VAL A 33 -15.02 0.78 4.01
CA VAL A 33 -15.00 -0.20 5.11
C VAL A 33 -16.42 -0.33 5.67
N VAL A 34 -17.35 -0.79 4.84
CA VAL A 34 -18.74 -1.06 5.20
C VAL A 34 -18.87 -2.57 5.35
N SER A 35 -18.66 -3.03 6.58
CA SER A 35 -19.46 -4.05 7.28
C SER A 35 -20.03 -5.21 6.42
N SER A 36 -19.29 -5.77 5.46
CA SER A 36 -19.69 -7.05 4.86
C SER A 36 -19.20 -8.17 5.76
N SER A 37 -20.19 -8.79 6.39
CA SER A 37 -20.12 -9.76 7.47
C SER A 37 -19.29 -11.01 7.14
N GLY A 38 -18.11 -11.10 7.72
CA GLY A 38 -17.31 -12.31 7.81
C GLY A 38 -15.85 -12.00 8.19
N PRO A 39 -15.19 -12.85 8.97
CA PRO A 39 -13.77 -12.70 9.31
C PRO A 39 -12.81 -12.88 8.12
N ASP A 40 -13.30 -13.53 7.05
CA ASP A 40 -12.62 -13.73 5.77
C ASP A 40 -13.29 -12.89 4.66
N ALA A 41 -14.00 -11.81 5.02
CA ALA A 41 -14.68 -10.99 4.01
C ALA A 41 -13.64 -10.36 3.10
N THR A 42 -13.73 -10.68 1.81
CA THR A 42 -12.93 -10.04 0.76
C THR A 42 -13.74 -8.97 0.06
N TRP A 43 -13.08 -7.89 -0.31
CA TRP A 43 -13.64 -6.79 -1.09
C TRP A 43 -12.98 -6.77 -2.47
N PRO A 44 -13.77 -6.72 -3.56
CA PRO A 44 -13.20 -6.62 -4.89
C PRO A 44 -12.47 -5.28 -5.06
N VAL A 45 -11.28 -5.34 -5.64
CA VAL A 45 -10.47 -4.18 -5.99
C VAL A 45 -10.37 -4.12 -7.51
N ASN A 46 -10.75 -2.99 -8.09
CA ASN A 46 -10.70 -2.83 -9.54
C ASN A 46 -10.50 -1.34 -9.90
N ASN A 47 -9.32 -1.00 -10.42
CA ASN A 47 -9.01 0.33 -10.98
C ASN A 47 -8.28 0.18 -12.32
N SER A 48 -7.74 1.26 -12.91
CA SER A 48 -7.05 1.19 -14.21
C SER A 48 -5.72 0.42 -14.17
N LEU A 49 -5.15 0.21 -12.99
CA LEU A 49 -3.84 -0.42 -12.81
C LEU A 49 -3.91 -1.85 -12.28
N PHE A 50 -4.92 -2.18 -11.49
CA PHE A 50 -4.99 -3.41 -10.70
C PHE A 50 -6.42 -3.97 -10.69
N GLU A 51 -6.50 -5.30 -10.72
CA GLU A 51 -7.71 -6.07 -10.44
C GLU A 51 -7.41 -7.17 -9.43
N GLY A 52 -8.29 -7.36 -8.46
CA GLY A 52 -8.08 -8.36 -7.42
C GLY A 52 -9.10 -8.27 -6.31
N GLU A 53 -8.67 -8.72 -5.14
CA GLU A 53 -9.44 -8.76 -3.90
C GLU A 53 -8.57 -8.30 -2.74
N MET A 54 -9.19 -7.64 -1.77
CA MET A 54 -8.55 -7.20 -0.55
C MET A 54 -9.26 -7.83 0.65
N CYS A 55 -8.50 -8.18 1.69
CA CYS A 55 -9.02 -8.67 2.97
C CYS A 55 -8.45 -7.81 4.10
N LEU A 56 -9.29 -7.44 5.05
CA LEU A 56 -8.92 -6.70 6.25
C LEU A 56 -9.17 -7.61 7.45
N LEU A 57 -8.09 -7.96 8.13
CA LEU A 57 -8.09 -8.86 9.27
C LEU A 57 -7.93 -8.03 10.53
N LEU A 58 -8.81 -8.25 11.50
CA LEU A 58 -8.80 -7.57 12.79
C LEU A 58 -8.72 -8.62 13.89
N ARG A 59 -7.76 -8.49 14.80
CA ARG A 59 -7.50 -9.51 15.83
C ARG A 59 -8.71 -9.85 16.68
N ASP A 60 -9.40 -8.83 17.15
CA ASP A 60 -10.50 -9.01 18.10
C ASP A 60 -11.87 -9.12 17.39
N HIS A 61 -11.90 -9.26 16.06
CA HIS A 61 -13.15 -9.40 15.34
C HIS A 61 -13.70 -10.83 15.44
N PRO A 62 -14.98 -11.01 15.81
CA PRO A 62 -15.60 -12.33 15.88
C PRO A 62 -15.41 -13.15 14.59
N GLY A 63 -14.87 -14.36 14.74
CA GLY A 63 -14.62 -15.30 13.65
C GLY A 63 -13.22 -15.20 13.04
N CYS A 64 -12.41 -14.20 13.39
CA CYS A 64 -11.05 -14.05 12.86
C CYS A 64 -10.16 -15.17 13.41
N ASP A 65 -9.89 -16.17 12.57
CA ASP A 65 -8.96 -17.28 12.85
C ASP A 65 -7.57 -17.01 12.23
N TYR A 66 -7.33 -15.75 11.87
CA TYR A 66 -6.01 -15.28 11.49
C TYR A 66 -5.14 -15.29 12.74
N GLY A 67 -4.43 -16.39 12.98
CA GLY A 67 -3.43 -16.43 14.03
C GLY A 67 -2.40 -15.35 13.73
N PHE A 68 -2.46 -14.22 14.43
CA PHE A 68 -1.53 -13.09 14.33
C PHE A 68 -0.16 -13.49 14.88
N ASP A 69 0.47 -14.50 14.28
CA ASP A 69 1.80 -15.09 14.51
C ASP A 69 2.32 -15.14 15.98
N GLY A 70 1.44 -15.07 16.98
CA GLY A 70 1.82 -14.90 18.39
C GLY A 70 2.51 -13.57 18.71
N GLU A 71 2.54 -12.60 17.78
CA GLU A 71 3.14 -11.29 18.01
C GLU A 71 2.09 -10.38 18.65
N ASP A 72 2.10 -10.24 19.97
CA ASP A 72 1.09 -9.52 20.77
C ASP A 72 0.79 -8.08 20.31
N ASP A 73 1.59 -7.49 19.41
CA ASP A 73 1.49 -6.11 18.96
C ASP A 73 0.74 -5.89 17.63
N VAL A 74 0.42 -6.94 16.84
CA VAL A 74 -0.28 -6.77 15.55
C VAL A 74 -1.80 -6.83 15.71
N PHE A 75 -2.46 -5.66 15.71
CA PHE A 75 -3.92 -5.55 15.90
C PHE A 75 -4.73 -5.73 14.62
N TRP A 76 -4.13 -5.52 13.45
CA TRP A 76 -4.78 -5.60 12.15
C TRP A 76 -3.80 -5.93 11.03
N GLU A 77 -4.28 -6.53 9.96
CA GLU A 77 -3.52 -6.78 8.73
C GLU A 77 -4.41 -6.51 7.51
N VAL A 78 -3.84 -5.95 6.45
CA VAL A 78 -4.49 -5.82 5.14
C VAL A 78 -3.75 -6.71 4.17
N GLN A 79 -4.48 -7.62 3.53
CA GLN A 79 -3.97 -8.47 2.47
C GLN A 79 -4.60 -8.06 1.14
N LEU A 80 -3.79 -7.92 0.10
CA LEU A 80 -4.24 -7.59 -1.25
C LEU A 80 -3.74 -8.66 -2.22
N GLN A 81 -4.66 -9.33 -2.93
CA GLN A 81 -4.31 -10.33 -3.92
C GLN A 81 -4.90 -10.00 -5.29
N GLY A 82 -4.08 -10.02 -6.33
CA GLY A 82 -4.56 -9.74 -7.68
C GLY A 82 -3.46 -9.56 -8.70
N ARG A 83 -3.83 -8.97 -9.85
CA ARG A 83 -2.96 -8.80 -11.00
C ARG A 83 -2.96 -7.35 -11.45
N PHE A 84 -1.81 -6.91 -11.94
CA PHE A 84 -1.71 -5.62 -12.60
C PHE A 84 -2.24 -5.75 -14.03
N LYS A 85 -3.03 -4.78 -14.48
CA LYS A 85 -3.66 -4.80 -15.81
C LYS A 85 -2.71 -4.43 -16.94
N ARG A 86 -1.55 -3.88 -16.60
CA ARG A 86 -0.52 -3.44 -17.54
C ARG A 86 0.87 -3.57 -16.91
N ARG A 87 1.90 -3.68 -17.76
CA ARG A 87 3.29 -3.58 -17.31
C ARG A 87 3.53 -2.19 -16.73
N LEU A 88 3.89 -2.16 -15.45
CA LEU A 88 4.25 -0.92 -14.76
C LEU A 88 5.77 -0.75 -14.80
N ARG A 89 6.19 0.49 -15.08
CA ARG A 89 7.59 0.91 -15.03
C ARG A 89 7.78 1.92 -13.91
N GLY A 90 8.82 1.73 -13.11
CA GLY A 90 9.14 2.59 -11.99
C GLY A 90 8.63 2.07 -10.65
N PRO A 91 8.79 2.86 -9.58
CA PRO A 91 8.41 2.46 -8.24
C PRO A 91 6.90 2.29 -8.11
N LEU A 92 6.47 1.21 -7.45
CA LEU A 92 5.13 1.12 -6.91
C LEU A 92 5.07 1.84 -5.56
N TYR A 93 4.06 2.66 -5.35
CA TYR A 93 3.78 3.31 -4.07
C TYR A 93 2.46 2.77 -3.50
N LEU A 94 2.47 2.53 -2.19
CA LEU A 94 1.30 2.36 -1.38
C LEU A 94 0.99 3.70 -0.72
N SER A 95 -0.21 4.23 -0.93
CA SER A 95 -0.65 5.46 -0.28
C SER A 95 -1.93 5.25 0.52
N ILE A 96 -1.97 5.88 1.69
CA ILE A 96 -3.14 5.99 2.53
C ILE A 96 -3.57 7.46 2.49
N GLU A 97 -4.79 7.69 2.04
CA GLU A 97 -5.38 9.01 1.91
C GLU A 97 -6.52 9.20 2.91
N LEU A 98 -6.56 10.38 3.53
CA LEU A 98 -7.66 10.76 4.40
C LEU A 98 -8.80 11.38 3.57
N PRO A 99 -10.07 11.01 3.80
CA PRO A 99 -11.24 11.45 3.02
C PRO A 99 -11.65 12.91 3.24
N GLN A 100 -10.72 13.77 3.62
CA GLN A 100 -10.98 15.19 3.76
C GLN A 100 -10.41 15.94 2.55
N GLU A 101 -11.26 16.72 1.91
CA GLU A 101 -10.86 17.61 0.81
C GLU A 101 -10.15 18.86 1.33
N THR A 102 -10.27 19.14 2.63
CA THR A 102 -9.65 20.28 3.30
C THR A 102 -8.28 19.93 3.86
N GLU A 103 -7.38 20.91 3.84
CA GLU A 103 -6.09 20.85 4.52
C GLU A 103 -6.29 20.40 5.98
N PHE A 104 -5.45 19.49 6.45
CA PHE A 104 -5.48 19.03 7.83
C PHE A 104 -5.02 20.18 8.74
N ASP A 105 -5.94 20.65 9.57
CA ASP A 105 -5.67 21.74 10.50
C ASP A 105 -4.79 21.25 11.66
N VAL A 106 -3.49 21.26 11.41
CA VAL A 106 -2.44 20.93 12.38
C VAL A 106 -1.74 22.21 12.77
N SER A 107 -1.64 22.48 14.07
CA SER A 107 -0.89 23.64 14.58
C SER A 107 0.59 23.63 14.11
N TRP A 108 1.18 24.81 13.94
CA TRP A 108 2.56 24.97 13.46
C TRP A 108 3.60 24.13 14.25
N PRO A 109 3.55 24.06 15.60
CA PRO A 109 4.49 23.23 16.35
C PRO A 109 4.36 21.74 16.02
N VAL A 110 3.13 21.25 15.86
CA VAL A 110 2.87 19.83 15.55
C VAL A 110 3.30 19.51 14.12
N ARG A 111 3.04 20.40 13.14
CA ARG A 111 3.57 20.26 11.77
C ARG A 111 5.09 20.20 11.77
N GLY A 112 5.76 21.03 12.57
CA GLY A 112 7.20 21.02 12.74
C GLY A 112 7.72 19.67 13.26
N LEU A 113 7.09 19.14 14.31
CA LEU A 113 7.44 17.84 14.88
C LEU A 113 7.25 16.69 13.87
N ILE A 114 6.12 16.66 13.17
CA ILE A 114 5.84 15.62 12.18
C ILE A 114 6.89 15.66 11.04
N ASN A 115 7.22 16.87 10.55
CA ASN A 115 8.26 17.03 9.53
C ASN A 115 9.64 16.60 10.03
N ALA A 116 9.97 16.85 11.30
CA ALA A 116 11.22 16.38 11.90
C ALA A 116 11.27 14.85 11.99
N CYS A 117 10.19 14.21 12.45
CA CYS A 117 10.06 12.74 12.46
C CYS A 117 10.18 12.16 11.05
N LEU A 118 9.54 12.77 10.05
CA LEU A 118 9.65 12.36 8.66
C LEU A 118 11.08 12.50 8.13
N GLY A 119 11.77 13.60 8.48
CA GLY A 119 13.19 13.78 8.15
C GLY A 119 14.07 12.68 8.76
N PHE A 120 13.78 12.30 10.00
CA PHE A 120 14.47 11.20 10.68
C PHE A 120 14.21 9.85 10.02
N ILE A 121 12.96 9.51 9.70
CA ILE A 121 12.59 8.29 8.97
C ILE A 121 13.34 8.21 7.63
N ARG A 122 13.38 9.32 6.88
CA ARG A 122 14.13 9.41 5.61
C ARG A 122 15.63 9.17 5.79
N SER A 123 16.20 9.59 6.93
CA SER A 123 17.61 9.36 7.25
C SER A 123 17.97 7.88 7.46
N TRP A 124 16.99 7.06 7.86
CA TRP A 124 17.13 5.61 8.06
C TRP A 124 16.97 4.77 6.79
N GLY A 125 16.92 5.40 5.61
CA GLY A 125 16.87 4.69 4.32
C GLY A 125 15.51 4.76 3.63
N TYR A 126 14.46 5.24 4.31
CA TYR A 126 13.12 5.46 3.75
C TYR A 126 13.03 6.79 2.98
N LYS A 127 13.99 7.04 2.08
CA LYS A 127 14.18 8.33 1.39
C LYS A 127 12.98 8.80 0.58
N TRP A 128 12.15 7.86 0.13
CA TRP A 128 11.06 8.09 -0.81
C TRP A 128 9.69 8.17 -0.17
N VAL A 129 9.61 8.15 1.17
CA VAL A 129 8.36 8.43 1.88
C VAL A 129 7.94 9.86 1.59
N HIS A 130 6.72 10.02 1.09
CA HIS A 130 6.07 11.29 0.85
C HIS A 130 4.88 11.45 1.81
N MET A 131 4.62 12.67 2.23
CA MET A 131 3.48 12.99 3.08
C MET A 131 3.02 14.40 2.73
N SER A 132 1.71 14.55 2.54
CA SER A 132 1.05 15.83 2.39
C SER A 132 0.01 16.00 3.49
N PHE A 133 -0.11 17.23 4.01
CA PHE A 133 -1.19 17.62 4.92
C PHE A 133 -2.45 18.07 4.16
N GLY A 134 -2.45 17.98 2.82
CA GLY A 134 -3.50 18.45 1.95
C GLY A 134 -3.45 19.96 1.69
N GLY A 135 -4.42 20.44 0.91
CA GLY A 135 -4.53 21.82 0.44
C GLY A 135 -4.20 21.98 -1.04
N LYS A 136 -4.62 23.10 -1.65
CA LYS A 136 -4.42 23.39 -3.10
C LYS A 136 -4.91 22.27 -4.05
N GLY A 137 -5.98 21.57 -3.67
CA GLY A 137 -6.54 20.45 -4.45
C GLY A 137 -5.87 19.10 -4.20
N GLU A 138 -4.92 19.01 -3.25
CA GLU A 138 -4.34 17.76 -2.79
C GLU A 138 -5.01 17.32 -1.48
N VAL A 139 -5.32 16.03 -1.35
CA VAL A 139 -5.82 15.44 -0.11
C VAL A 139 -4.66 15.10 0.83
N PRO A 140 -4.84 15.15 2.15
CA PRO A 140 -3.81 14.70 3.08
C PRO A 140 -3.56 13.21 2.90
N HIS A 141 -2.30 12.84 2.73
CA HIS A 141 -1.92 11.46 2.47
C HIS A 141 -0.48 11.17 2.91
N MET A 142 -0.19 9.89 3.08
CA MET A 142 1.17 9.37 3.19
C MET A 142 1.38 8.34 2.09
N ALA A 143 2.47 8.46 1.35
CA ALA A 143 2.85 7.52 0.29
C ALA A 143 4.24 6.95 0.57
N ILE A 144 4.34 5.63 0.54
CA ILE A 144 5.57 4.88 0.84
C ILE A 144 5.81 3.92 -0.32
N PRO A 145 7.07 3.70 -0.76
CA PRO A 145 7.37 2.64 -1.72
C PRO A 145 6.77 1.31 -1.27
N ALA A 146 5.92 0.70 -2.09
CA ALA A 146 5.11 -0.44 -1.70
C ALA A 146 5.96 -1.59 -1.16
N PHE A 147 7.04 -1.97 -1.85
CA PHE A 147 7.93 -3.04 -1.37
C PHE A 147 8.64 -2.75 -0.04
N GLN A 148 8.76 -1.48 0.36
CA GLN A 148 9.27 -1.09 1.68
C GLN A 148 8.18 -1.03 2.74
N ALA A 149 6.93 -0.74 2.32
CA ALA A 149 5.77 -0.59 3.20
C ALA A 149 5.08 -1.92 3.51
N LEU A 150 5.11 -2.85 2.57
CA LEU A 150 4.44 -4.14 2.66
C LEU A 150 5.24 -5.09 3.54
N ASP A 151 4.55 -5.77 4.45
CA ASP A 151 5.16 -6.73 5.35
C ASP A 151 5.60 -7.99 4.62
N ARG A 152 4.85 -8.43 3.60
CA ARG A 152 5.11 -9.65 2.81
C ARG A 152 4.74 -9.41 1.35
N VAL A 153 5.50 -10.01 0.43
CA VAL A 153 5.13 -10.02 -1.01
C VAL A 153 5.37 -11.41 -1.57
N LEU A 154 4.29 -12.07 -1.97
CA LEU A 154 4.35 -13.33 -2.70
C LEU A 154 3.95 -13.10 -4.15
N ILE A 155 4.73 -13.63 -5.07
CA ILE A 155 4.44 -13.62 -6.50
C ILE A 155 4.18 -15.06 -6.92
N THR A 156 2.99 -15.31 -7.45
CA THR A 156 2.54 -16.63 -7.88
C THR A 156 2.41 -16.66 -9.41
N ASP A 157 3.03 -17.65 -10.03
CA ASP A 157 2.93 -17.90 -11.48
C ASP A 157 1.53 -18.38 -11.89
N GLU A 158 1.18 -18.25 -13.17
CA GLU A 158 -0.12 -18.70 -13.70
C GLU A 158 -0.39 -20.20 -13.52
N SER A 159 0.67 -21.01 -13.39
CA SER A 159 0.56 -22.45 -13.16
C SER A 159 0.33 -22.83 -11.69
N GLU A 160 0.49 -21.89 -10.77
CA GLU A 160 0.38 -22.12 -9.33
C GLU A 160 -0.92 -21.55 -8.76
N THR A 161 -1.36 -22.08 -7.63
CA THR A 161 -2.54 -21.56 -6.93
C THR A 161 -2.08 -20.53 -5.90
N PRO A 162 -2.54 -19.27 -5.99
CA PRO A 162 -2.16 -18.25 -5.01
C PRO A 162 -2.70 -18.60 -3.62
N PRO A 163 -2.02 -18.16 -2.54
CA PRO A 163 -2.46 -18.45 -1.18
C PRO A 163 -3.84 -17.86 -0.92
N LYS A 164 -4.66 -18.51 -0.11
CA LYS A 164 -5.98 -17.98 0.24
C LYS A 164 -5.83 -16.72 1.12
N LEU A 165 -6.51 -15.64 0.75
CA LEU A 165 -6.67 -14.46 1.63
C LEU A 165 -7.31 -14.84 2.98
N GLY A 166 -7.00 -14.08 4.02
CA GLY A 166 -7.43 -14.36 5.39
C GLY A 166 -6.59 -15.43 6.09
N ARG A 167 -5.43 -15.79 5.53
CA ARG A 167 -4.49 -16.76 6.13
C ARG A 167 -3.07 -16.22 6.13
N PRO A 168 -2.23 -16.57 7.12
CA PRO A 168 -0.87 -16.07 7.17
C PRO A 168 -0.08 -16.43 5.91
N VAL A 169 0.39 -15.41 5.20
CA VAL A 169 1.27 -15.60 4.03
C VAL A 169 2.65 -15.94 4.54
N LYS A 170 3.19 -17.12 4.25
CA LYS A 170 4.54 -17.48 4.70
C LYS A 170 5.55 -16.91 3.71
N GLU A 171 6.35 -15.93 4.16
CA GLU A 171 7.53 -15.43 3.44
C GLU A 171 8.78 -16.11 4.02
N THR A 172 9.71 -16.51 3.17
CA THR A 172 11.01 -17.02 3.60
C THR A 172 11.93 -15.86 3.99
N ASN A 173 12.90 -16.11 4.87
CA ASN A 173 13.88 -15.10 5.27
C ASN A 173 14.65 -14.50 4.07
N GLU A 174 14.89 -15.30 3.02
CA GLU A 174 15.56 -14.84 1.80
C GLU A 174 14.70 -13.84 1.01
N GLU A 175 13.39 -14.09 0.91
CA GLU A 175 12.42 -13.18 0.29
C GLU A 175 12.29 -11.87 1.08
N THR A 176 12.25 -11.95 2.41
CA THR A 176 12.26 -10.77 3.29
C THR A 176 13.51 -9.91 3.07
N LEU A 177 14.69 -10.53 3.02
CA LEU A 177 15.95 -9.80 2.80
C LEU A 177 16.05 -9.23 1.38
N ARG A 178 15.57 -9.97 0.38
CA ARG A 178 15.50 -9.50 -1.01
C ARG A 178 14.57 -8.29 -1.14
N ARG A 179 13.42 -8.29 -0.46
CA ARG A 179 12.46 -7.19 -0.42
C ARG A 179 13.02 -5.97 0.34
N LYS A 180 13.69 -6.16 1.48
CA LYS A 180 14.31 -5.05 2.22
C LYS A 180 15.45 -4.40 1.47
N ASN A 181 16.20 -5.18 0.67
CA ASN A 181 17.26 -4.68 -0.20
C ASN A 181 16.75 -4.30 -1.61
N PHE A 182 15.45 -4.31 -1.83
CA PHE A 182 14.84 -4.14 -3.14
C PHE A 182 15.03 -2.69 -3.64
N GLN A 183 15.82 -2.55 -4.70
CA GLN A 183 16.02 -1.27 -5.38
C GLN A 183 15.04 -1.16 -6.54
N PHE A 184 14.03 -0.29 -6.40
CA PHE A 184 13.21 0.51 -7.35
C PHE A 184 13.08 0.21 -8.86
N GLN A 185 13.63 -0.88 -9.40
CA GLN A 185 13.76 -1.12 -10.85
C GLN A 185 13.14 -2.45 -11.32
N HIS A 186 12.18 -3.01 -10.57
CA HIS A 186 11.53 -4.24 -11.01
C HIS A 186 10.40 -3.95 -11.99
N GLU A 187 10.41 -4.62 -13.14
CA GLU A 187 9.26 -4.65 -14.03
C GLU A 187 8.18 -5.54 -13.40
N ILE A 188 6.98 -4.98 -13.23
CA ILE A 188 5.81 -5.73 -12.79
C ILE A 188 5.24 -6.47 -14.01
N ASP A 189 5.13 -7.79 -13.91
CA ASP A 189 4.60 -8.62 -14.99
C ASP A 189 3.09 -8.85 -14.79
N PRO A 190 2.22 -8.36 -15.69
CA PRO A 190 0.77 -8.46 -15.53
C PRO A 190 0.22 -9.89 -15.60
N SER A 191 1.01 -10.87 -16.06
CA SER A 191 0.61 -12.29 -16.05
C SER A 191 0.69 -12.92 -14.66
N LEU A 192 1.43 -12.32 -13.72
CA LEU A 192 1.65 -12.88 -12.40
C LEU A 192 0.61 -12.39 -11.39
N THR A 193 0.29 -13.26 -10.42
CA THR A 193 -0.57 -12.90 -9.29
C THR A 193 0.29 -12.45 -8.12
N TYR A 194 0.00 -11.26 -7.62
CA TYR A 194 0.68 -10.65 -6.48
C TYR A 194 -0.21 -10.81 -5.25
N THR A 195 0.33 -11.35 -4.16
CA THR A 195 -0.28 -11.32 -2.82
C THR A 195 0.61 -10.45 -1.93
N LEU A 196 0.03 -9.37 -1.43
CA LEU A 196 0.67 -8.28 -0.70
C LEU A 196 0.08 -8.17 0.71
#